data_AF-A0A7Y2UDR2-F1
#
_entry.id   AF-A0A7Y2UDR2-F1
#
_cell.length_a   1.000
_cell.length_b   1.000
_cell.length_c   1.000
_cell.angle_alpha   90.00
_cell.angle_beta   90.00
_cell.angle_gamma   90.00
#
_symmetry.space_group_name_H-M   'P 1'
#
loop_
_entity.id
_entity.type
_entity.pdbx_description
1 polymer ?
#
loop_
_entity_poly.entity_id
_entity_poly.type
_entity_poly.pdbx_seq_one_letter_code
_entity_poly.pdbx_strand_id
1 'polypeptide(L)'
;DYKSGELDWSIVPDLERDPIVAWQHKYYWPLVLATNIALPLLLGWMVGDVWGVFLLAGILRLVISHHVTFFINSLCHMWGSRPYTDENTARDNWLLAIVTYGEGYHNFHHLFQSDYRNGIRWWQYDINKWFIATCSWLGLAKNLKRTPDFKIQRARLAMVFKRAQAKIESSQVNPRWRQLFETEYAQFKETVNQWQQLQMERMQQGRQKLANAIDQSALTARYRELEKDLRLQRKRVAMLTAQFIG
;
A
#
# COMPACT_ATOMS: atom_id res chain seq x y z
N ASP A 1 -20.39 -18.24 -4.24
CA ASP A 1 -20.10 -18.67 -2.86
C ASP A 1 -18.60 -18.59 -2.59
N TYR A 2 -18.18 -17.60 -1.80
CA TYR A 2 -16.81 -17.53 -1.29
C TYR A 2 -16.72 -18.49 -0.10
N LYS A 3 -15.96 -19.58 -0.22
CA LYS A 3 -15.76 -20.53 0.87
C LYS A 3 -14.84 -19.92 1.92
N SER A 4 -15.40 -19.24 2.91
CA SER A 4 -14.65 -18.71 4.04
C SER A 4 -13.97 -19.86 4.81
N GLY A 5 -12.64 -19.90 4.83
CA GLY A 5 -11.85 -20.85 5.64
C GLY A 5 -10.92 -21.77 4.84
N GLU A 6 -11.10 -21.89 3.52
CA GLU A 6 -10.12 -22.53 2.65
C GLU A 6 -9.00 -21.54 2.34
N LEU A 7 -7.74 -21.95 2.57
CA LEU A 7 -6.57 -21.12 2.25
C LEU A 7 -6.41 -21.07 0.73
N ASP A 8 -6.66 -19.91 0.15
CA ASP A 8 -6.34 -19.63 -1.25
C ASP A 8 -5.01 -18.88 -1.32
N TRP A 9 -3.97 -19.60 -1.70
CA TRP A 9 -2.62 -19.04 -1.85
C TRP A 9 -2.43 -18.28 -3.17
N SER A 10 -3.33 -18.48 -4.15
CA SER A 10 -3.20 -17.86 -5.47
C SER A 10 -3.37 -16.34 -5.45
N ILE A 11 -3.99 -15.80 -4.40
CA ILE A 11 -4.24 -14.36 -4.21
C ILE A 11 -3.09 -13.61 -3.54
N VAL A 12 -2.11 -14.30 -2.94
CA VAL A 12 -0.97 -13.71 -2.22
C VAL A 12 0.40 -14.29 -2.64
N PRO A 13 0.68 -14.47 -3.94
CA PRO A 13 1.92 -15.11 -4.40
C PRO A 13 3.18 -14.29 -4.10
N ASP A 14 3.04 -12.99 -3.81
CA ASP A 14 4.13 -12.13 -3.36
C ASP A 14 4.57 -12.46 -1.93
N LEU A 15 3.63 -12.74 -1.03
CA LEU A 15 3.93 -13.13 0.36
C LEU A 15 4.58 -14.51 0.44
N GLU A 16 4.17 -15.46 -0.41
CA GLU A 16 4.78 -16.79 -0.45
C GLU A 16 6.23 -16.78 -0.94
N ARG A 17 6.53 -15.86 -1.86
CA ARG A 17 7.88 -15.70 -2.43
C ARG A 17 8.82 -14.96 -1.49
N ASP A 18 8.31 -14.26 -0.48
CA ASP A 18 9.14 -13.62 0.54
C ASP A 18 9.65 -14.67 1.53
N PRO A 19 10.98 -14.93 1.58
CA PRO A 19 11.53 -16.00 2.39
C PRO A 19 11.36 -15.74 3.90
N ILE A 20 11.26 -14.49 4.33
CA ILE A 20 11.10 -14.11 5.74
C ILE A 20 9.66 -14.39 6.16
N VAL A 21 8.68 -13.98 5.35
CA VAL A 21 7.25 -14.24 5.60
C VAL A 21 6.97 -15.74 5.58
N ALA A 22 7.49 -16.47 4.59
CA ALA A 22 7.33 -17.92 4.52
C ALA A 22 7.97 -18.65 5.70
N TRP A 23 9.16 -18.20 6.15
CA TRP A 23 9.80 -18.73 7.36
C TRP A 23 8.97 -18.46 8.62
N GLN A 24 8.48 -17.24 8.79
CA GLN A 24 7.62 -16.86 9.92
C GLN A 24 6.35 -17.71 9.94
N HIS A 25 5.71 -17.90 8.78
CA HIS A 25 4.50 -18.71 8.66
C HIS A 25 4.77 -20.19 9.04
N LYS A 26 5.88 -20.76 8.53
CA LYS A 26 6.29 -22.14 8.85
C LYS A 26 6.53 -22.37 10.34
N TYR A 27 7.13 -21.40 11.03
CA TYR A 27 7.47 -21.51 12.45
C TYR A 27 6.55 -20.69 13.37
N TYR A 28 5.34 -20.36 12.92
CA TYR A 28 4.42 -19.48 13.64
C TYR A 28 4.21 -19.90 15.10
N TRP A 29 3.82 -21.16 15.35
CA TRP A 29 3.57 -21.65 16.71
C TRP A 29 4.81 -21.66 17.61
N PRO A 30 5.97 -22.22 17.18
CA PRO A 30 7.21 -22.07 17.93
C PRO A 30 7.56 -20.63 18.28
N LEU A 31 7.44 -19.70 17.31
CA LEU A 31 7.74 -18.28 17.53
C LEU A 31 6.78 -17.67 18.54
N VAL A 32 5.47 -17.92 18.42
CA VAL A 32 4.46 -17.41 19.36
C VAL A 32 4.75 -17.87 20.79
N LEU A 33 5.03 -19.15 20.99
CA LEU A 33 5.35 -19.70 22.32
C LEU A 33 6.67 -19.12 22.86
N ALA A 34 7.69 -19.02 22.00
CA ALA A 34 8.98 -18.46 22.39
C ALA A 34 8.86 -17.00 22.82
N THR A 35 8.18 -16.16 22.04
CA THR A 35 8.11 -14.71 22.31
C THR A 35 7.11 -14.34 23.40
N ASN A 36 6.01 -15.09 23.56
CA ASN A 36 4.94 -14.73 24.49
C ASN A 36 4.95 -15.54 25.80
N ILE A 37 5.65 -16.67 25.87
CA ILE A 37 5.76 -17.49 27.08
C ILE A 37 7.20 -17.57 27.54
N ALA A 38 8.10 -18.12 26.71
CA ALA A 38 9.48 -18.36 27.13
C ALA A 38 10.21 -17.06 27.46
N LEU A 39 10.06 -16.02 26.64
CA LEU A 39 10.72 -14.72 26.85
C LEU A 39 10.25 -14.02 28.14
N PRO A 40 8.93 -13.85 28.43
CA PRO A 40 8.51 -13.28 29.72
C PRO A 40 8.94 -14.11 30.94
N LEU A 41 8.94 -15.44 30.86
CA LEU A 41 9.41 -16.30 31.95
C LEU A 41 10.92 -16.13 32.20
N LEU A 42 11.72 -16.07 31.13
CA LEU A 42 13.15 -15.81 31.20
C LEU A 42 13.44 -14.43 31.82
N LEU A 43 12.74 -13.39 31.38
CA LEU A 43 12.88 -12.05 31.94
C LEU A 43 12.48 -12.01 33.42
N GLY A 44 11.39 -12.68 33.77
CA GLY A 44 10.97 -12.80 35.16
C GLY A 44 11.99 -13.54 36.03
N TRP A 45 12.63 -14.58 35.49
CA TRP A 45 13.73 -15.26 36.18
C TRP A 45 14.93 -14.35 36.38
N MET A 46 15.33 -13.57 35.37
CA MET A 46 16.43 -12.60 35.47
C MET A 46 16.17 -11.48 36.48
N VAL A 47 14.91 -11.05 36.60
CA VAL A 47 14.48 -10.01 37.55
C VAL A 47 14.25 -10.57 38.96
N GLY A 48 14.10 -11.89 39.10
CA GLY A 48 13.81 -12.56 40.37
C GLY A 48 12.32 -12.65 40.72
N ASP A 49 11.42 -12.20 39.83
CA ASP A 49 9.97 -12.31 39.98
C ASP A 49 9.34 -12.86 38.69
N VAL A 50 9.36 -14.19 38.57
CA VAL A 50 8.86 -14.91 37.39
C VAL A 50 7.38 -14.65 37.18
N TRP A 51 6.58 -14.75 38.25
CA TRP A 51 5.13 -14.67 38.16
C TRP A 51 4.65 -13.23 37.93
N GLY A 52 5.25 -12.24 38.61
CA GLY A 52 4.91 -10.84 38.40
C GLY A 52 5.18 -10.40 36.95
N VAL A 53 6.37 -10.71 36.41
CA VAL A 53 6.72 -10.37 35.02
C VAL A 53 5.84 -11.15 34.03
N PHE A 54 5.61 -12.44 34.24
CA PHE A 54 4.78 -13.23 33.35
C PHE A 54 3.33 -12.74 33.29
N LEU A 55 2.72 -12.43 34.45
CA LEU A 55 1.35 -11.91 34.52
C LEU A 55 1.24 -10.51 33.90
N LEU A 56 2.18 -9.60 34.18
CA LEU A 56 2.11 -8.22 33.72
C LEU A 56 2.61 -8.04 32.27
N ALA A 57 3.85 -8.46 31.99
CA ALA A 57 4.48 -8.25 30.68
C ALA A 57 4.13 -9.36 29.66
N GLY A 58 3.76 -10.55 30.12
CA GLY A 58 3.24 -11.63 29.28
C GLY A 58 1.74 -11.45 29.03
N ILE A 59 0.91 -11.81 30.02
CA ILE A 59 -0.54 -11.94 29.86
C ILE A 59 -1.23 -10.57 29.74
N LEU A 60 -1.08 -9.69 30.73
CA LEU A 60 -1.81 -8.42 30.76
C LEU A 60 -1.47 -7.55 29.55
N ARG A 61 -0.18 -7.49 29.16
CA ARG A 61 0.26 -6.83 27.91
C ARG A 61 -0.51 -7.35 26.70
N LEU A 62 -0.64 -8.67 26.54
CA LEU A 62 -1.37 -9.26 25.41
C LEU A 62 -2.85 -8.90 25.44
N VAL A 63 -3.47 -9.01 26.62
CA VAL A 63 -4.89 -8.64 26.80
C VAL A 63 -5.11 -7.19 26.41
N ILE A 64 -4.31 -6.26 26.94
CA ILE A 64 -4.39 -4.83 26.62
C ILE A 64 -4.15 -4.61 25.12
N SER A 65 -3.12 -5.22 24.53
CA SER A 65 -2.80 -5.06 23.11
C SER A 65 -3.97 -5.48 22.22
N HIS A 66 -4.60 -6.62 22.49
CA HIS A 66 -5.76 -7.09 21.72
C HIS A 66 -6.96 -6.17 21.90
N HIS A 67 -7.27 -5.77 23.14
CA HIS A 67 -8.37 -4.87 23.42
C HIS A 67 -8.17 -3.52 22.71
N VAL A 68 -6.99 -2.92 22.80
CA VAL A 68 -6.65 -1.66 22.12
C VAL A 68 -6.82 -1.80 20.61
N THR A 69 -6.28 -2.88 20.01
CA THR A 69 -6.37 -3.12 18.56
C THR A 69 -7.82 -3.24 18.10
N PHE A 70 -8.62 -4.11 18.72
CA PHE A 70 -10.00 -4.34 18.29
C PHE A 70 -10.94 -3.18 18.65
N PHE A 71 -10.77 -2.60 19.85
CA PHE A 71 -11.56 -1.46 20.29
C PHE A 71 -11.36 -0.27 19.36
N ILE A 72 -10.12 0.03 18.99
CA ILE A 72 -9.85 1.20 18.15
C ILE A 72 -10.25 0.95 16.70
N ASN A 73 -10.18 -0.29 16.21
CA ASN A 73 -10.78 -0.62 14.93
C ASN A 73 -12.27 -0.23 14.91
N SER A 74 -13.05 -0.63 15.92
CA SER A 74 -14.46 -0.21 16.05
C SER A 74 -14.61 1.31 16.17
N LEU A 75 -13.78 1.96 17.00
CA LEU A 75 -13.91 3.39 17.28
C LEU A 75 -13.55 4.26 16.07
N CYS A 76 -12.57 3.87 15.26
CA CYS A 76 -12.21 4.53 13.99
C CYS A 76 -13.34 4.44 12.95
N HIS A 77 -14.27 3.50 13.11
CA HIS A 77 -15.47 3.38 12.28
C HIS A 77 -16.71 4.07 12.88
N MET A 78 -16.59 4.71 14.04
CA MET A 78 -17.70 5.40 14.72
C MET A 78 -17.43 6.90 14.94
N TRP A 79 -16.22 7.27 15.34
CA TRP A 79 -15.91 8.62 15.84
C TRP A 79 -14.75 9.29 15.09
N GLY A 80 -15.01 10.47 14.51
CA GLY A 80 -14.03 11.26 13.77
C GLY A 80 -14.62 11.96 12.56
N SER A 81 -13.76 12.34 11.62
CA SER A 81 -14.15 13.02 10.38
C SER A 81 -13.91 12.14 9.15
N ARG A 82 -14.60 12.41 8.03
CA ARG A 82 -14.40 11.69 6.75
C ARG A 82 -13.87 12.63 5.66
N PRO A 83 -12.63 13.12 5.75
CA PRO A 83 -12.16 14.18 4.86
C PRO A 83 -11.95 13.74 3.40
N TYR A 84 -11.78 12.45 3.11
CA TYR A 84 -11.39 11.98 1.76
C TYR A 84 -12.45 11.13 1.06
N THR A 85 -13.22 10.32 1.79
CA THR A 85 -14.31 9.51 1.22
C THR A 85 -15.38 9.23 2.27
N ASP A 86 -16.63 9.04 1.85
CA ASP A 86 -17.73 8.55 2.68
C ASP A 86 -18.32 7.22 2.17
N GLU A 87 -17.65 6.56 1.21
CA GLU A 87 -18.01 5.24 0.67
C GLU A 87 -17.87 4.12 1.70
N ASN A 88 -17.07 4.34 2.75
CA ASN A 88 -16.92 3.43 3.88
C ASN A 88 -17.11 4.16 5.21
N THR A 89 -17.14 3.39 6.30
CA THR A 89 -17.40 3.94 7.63
C THR A 89 -16.18 4.52 8.33
N ALA A 90 -14.96 4.33 7.78
CA ALA A 90 -13.70 4.73 8.39
C ALA A 90 -13.61 6.26 8.55
N ARG A 91 -13.05 6.70 9.69
CA ARG A 91 -12.93 8.10 10.07
C ARG A 91 -11.52 8.44 10.54
N ASP A 92 -11.10 9.67 10.27
CA ASP A 92 -9.88 10.26 10.79
C ASP A 92 -10.13 10.85 12.18
N ASN A 93 -9.29 10.48 13.15
CA ASN A 93 -9.30 10.96 14.52
C ASN A 93 -7.88 11.05 15.09
N TRP A 94 -7.45 12.26 15.41
CA TRP A 94 -6.09 12.52 15.91
C TRP A 94 -5.85 12.00 17.33
N LEU A 95 -6.89 11.95 18.19
CA LEU A 95 -6.77 11.36 19.53
C LEU A 95 -6.55 9.85 19.43
N LEU A 96 -7.29 9.19 18.54
CA LEU A 96 -7.09 7.75 18.29
C LEU A 96 -5.72 7.47 17.68
N ALA A 97 -5.20 8.39 16.86
CA ALA A 97 -3.85 8.26 16.31
C ALA A 97 -2.79 8.21 17.42
N ILE A 98 -2.98 8.93 18.54
CA ILE A 98 -2.05 8.85 19.68
C ILE A 98 -2.07 7.47 20.32
N VAL A 99 -3.27 6.93 20.59
CA VAL A 99 -3.43 5.63 21.26
C VAL A 99 -3.03 4.45 20.38
N THR A 100 -3.18 4.57 19.06
CA THR A 100 -2.82 3.53 18.07
C THR A 100 -1.45 3.72 17.44
N TYR A 101 -0.64 4.66 17.93
CA TYR A 101 0.67 4.96 17.33
C TYR A 101 0.63 5.40 15.85
N GLY A 102 -0.51 5.91 15.37
CA GLY A 102 -0.67 6.53 14.04
C GLY A 102 -1.86 6.03 13.22
N GLU A 103 -2.54 4.96 13.63
CA GLU A 103 -3.61 4.32 12.83
C GLU A 103 -4.96 5.07 12.86
N GLY A 104 -5.07 6.12 13.68
CA GLY A 104 -6.28 6.93 13.78
C GLY A 104 -6.66 7.74 12.53
N TYR A 105 -5.78 7.87 11.54
CA TYR A 105 -6.10 8.49 10.23
C TYR A 105 -6.71 7.46 9.27
N HIS A 106 -7.78 6.81 9.72
CA HIS A 106 -8.35 5.63 9.09
C HIS A 106 -9.06 5.94 7.77
N ASN A 107 -9.67 7.12 7.62
CA ASN A 107 -10.33 7.51 6.37
C ASN A 107 -9.31 7.70 5.24
N PHE A 108 -8.15 8.28 5.55
CA PHE A 108 -7.05 8.36 4.61
C PHE A 108 -6.53 6.96 4.25
N HIS A 109 -6.21 6.15 5.27
CA HIS A 109 -5.64 4.81 5.10
C HIS A 109 -6.52 3.92 4.21
N HIS A 110 -7.84 3.88 4.44
CA HIS A 110 -8.76 3.08 3.64
C HIS A 110 -8.84 3.52 2.18
N LEU A 111 -8.80 4.83 1.90
CA LEU A 111 -8.87 5.32 0.52
C LEU A 111 -7.53 5.16 -0.21
N PHE A 112 -6.42 5.29 0.51
CA PHE A 112 -5.07 5.32 -0.04
C PHE A 112 -4.15 4.27 0.60
N GLN A 113 -4.63 3.03 0.70
CA GLN A 113 -3.97 1.89 1.39
C GLN A 113 -2.54 1.59 0.90
N SER A 114 -2.17 2.08 -0.29
CA SER A 114 -0.82 1.94 -0.82
C SER A 114 0.18 2.98 -0.32
N ASP A 115 -0.25 4.09 0.30
CA ASP A 115 0.66 5.07 0.90
C ASP A 115 1.23 4.48 2.19
N TYR A 116 2.54 4.60 2.40
CA TYR A 116 3.17 4.09 3.62
C TYR A 116 2.78 4.89 4.88
N ARG A 117 2.13 6.05 4.73
CA ARG A 117 1.71 6.94 5.83
C ARG A 117 0.23 6.79 6.09
N ASN A 118 -0.14 6.79 7.36
CA ASN A 118 -1.53 7.00 7.77
C ASN A 118 -1.78 8.52 7.93
N GLY A 119 -0.89 9.21 8.65
CA GLY A 119 -0.91 10.65 8.79
C GLY A 119 -0.07 11.36 7.74
N ILE A 120 -0.67 11.88 6.66
CA ILE A 120 0.06 12.52 5.55
C ILE A 120 0.78 13.82 5.89
N ARG A 121 0.27 14.60 6.83
CA ARG A 121 0.83 15.89 7.22
C ARG A 121 2.00 15.68 8.17
N TRP A 122 2.99 16.59 8.16
CA TRP A 122 4.17 16.44 9.01
C TRP A 122 3.82 16.47 10.51
N TRP A 123 2.80 17.25 10.89
CA TRP A 123 2.29 17.41 12.26
C TRP A 123 1.25 16.36 12.67
N GLN A 124 0.77 15.54 11.73
CA GLN A 124 -0.12 14.43 12.06
C GLN A 124 0.70 13.35 12.76
N TYR A 125 0.28 12.98 13.97
CA TYR A 125 0.98 12.01 14.80
C TYR A 125 0.90 10.61 14.18
N ASP A 126 2.03 10.11 13.73
CA ASP A 126 2.15 8.80 13.11
C ASP A 126 3.59 8.33 13.31
N ILE A 127 3.81 7.53 14.36
CA ILE A 127 5.14 7.04 14.71
C ILE A 127 5.65 6.09 13.63
N ASN A 128 4.76 5.27 13.07
CA ASN A 128 5.10 4.31 12.02
C ASN A 128 5.65 5.03 10.78
N LYS A 129 5.03 6.15 10.37
CA LYS A 129 5.56 7.01 9.30
C LYS A 129 6.98 7.48 9.57
N TRP A 130 7.26 7.98 10.77
CA TRP A 130 8.59 8.50 11.10
C TRP A 130 9.63 7.39 11.22
N PHE A 131 9.24 6.24 11.78
CA PHE A 131 10.08 5.05 11.86
C PHE A 131 10.46 4.56 10.46
N ILE A 132 9.48 4.34 9.56
CA ILE A 132 9.74 3.90 8.18
C ILE A 132 10.55 4.94 7.41
N ALA A 133 10.28 6.23 7.59
CA ALA A 133 11.06 7.30 6.96
C ALA A 133 12.53 7.29 7.43
N THR A 134 12.76 7.05 8.72
CA THR A 134 14.11 6.92 9.29
C THR A 134 14.82 5.68 8.75
N CYS A 135 14.13 4.53 8.69
CA CYS A 135 14.65 3.32 8.05
C CYS A 135 15.01 3.56 6.58
N SER A 136 14.20 4.37 5.86
CA SER A 136 14.50 4.74 4.48
C SER A 136 15.73 5.63 4.37
N TRP A 137 15.87 6.60 5.28
CA TRP A 137 17.03 7.47 5.35
C TRP A 137 18.32 6.69 5.66
N LEU A 138 18.24 5.68 6.52
CA LEU A 138 19.34 4.75 6.82
C LEU A 138 19.58 3.70 5.73
N GLY A 139 18.76 3.66 4.67
CA GLY A 139 18.88 2.70 3.58
C GLY A 139 18.32 1.30 3.87
N LEU A 140 17.68 1.10 5.02
CA LEU A 140 17.02 -0.14 5.44
C LEU A 140 15.67 -0.36 4.74
N ALA A 141 15.00 0.73 4.34
CA ALA A 141 13.76 0.70 3.55
C ALA A 141 13.95 1.41 2.22
N LYS A 142 13.33 0.90 1.15
CA LYS A 142 13.41 1.46 -0.20
C LYS A 142 12.02 1.45 -0.84
N ASN A 143 11.86 2.23 -1.91
CA ASN A 143 10.62 2.27 -2.72
C ASN A 143 9.36 2.62 -1.91
N LEU A 144 9.47 3.58 -0.97
CA LEU A 144 8.34 4.06 -0.18
C LEU A 144 7.27 4.64 -1.10
N LYS A 145 6.09 4.02 -1.10
CA LYS A 145 4.96 4.45 -1.92
C LYS A 145 4.28 5.64 -1.27
N ARG A 146 4.12 6.73 -2.02
CA ARG A 146 3.37 7.93 -1.62
C ARG A 146 2.28 8.21 -2.63
N THR A 147 1.08 8.48 -2.15
CA THR A 147 -0.02 8.93 -2.99
C THR A 147 0.29 10.34 -3.50
N PRO A 148 0.18 10.60 -4.82
CA PRO A 148 0.38 11.94 -5.38
C PRO A 148 -0.57 12.96 -4.75
N ASP A 149 -0.05 14.14 -4.39
CA ASP A 149 -0.81 15.19 -3.72
C ASP A 149 -2.06 15.59 -4.49
N PHE A 150 -2.01 15.60 -5.83
CA PHE A 150 -3.17 15.85 -6.67
C PHE A 150 -4.33 14.90 -6.37
N LYS A 151 -4.06 13.59 -6.23
CA LYS A 151 -5.12 12.59 -5.92
C LYS A 151 -5.72 12.84 -4.54
N ILE A 152 -4.90 13.21 -3.57
CA ILE A 152 -5.31 13.52 -2.20
C ILE A 152 -6.20 14.78 -2.18
N GLN A 153 -5.76 15.86 -2.83
CA GLN A 153 -6.51 17.11 -2.89
C GLN A 153 -7.82 16.94 -3.65
N ARG A 154 -7.81 16.19 -4.77
CA ARG A 154 -9.03 15.86 -5.53
C ARG A 154 -10.07 15.16 -4.66
N ALA A 155 -9.67 14.12 -3.92
CA ALA A 155 -10.59 13.38 -3.04
C ALA A 155 -11.16 14.29 -1.93
N ARG A 156 -10.29 15.09 -1.31
CA ARG A 156 -10.69 16.04 -0.28
C ARG A 156 -11.65 17.11 -0.81
N LEU A 157 -11.35 17.71 -1.96
CA LEU A 157 -12.20 18.71 -2.60
C LEU A 157 -13.54 18.11 -3.03
N ALA A 158 -13.55 16.90 -3.58
CA ALA A 158 -14.80 16.20 -3.91
C ALA A 158 -15.71 16.07 -2.67
N MET A 159 -15.16 15.69 -1.51
CA MET A 159 -15.91 15.62 -0.25
C MET A 159 -16.39 16.99 0.24
N VAL A 160 -15.59 18.05 0.04
CA VAL A 160 -16.00 19.43 0.37
C VAL A 160 -17.17 19.88 -0.51
N PHE A 161 -17.06 19.70 -1.83
CA PHE A 161 -18.14 20.02 -2.77
C PHE A 161 -19.41 19.24 -2.47
N LYS A 162 -19.30 17.93 -2.20
CA LYS A 162 -20.43 17.07 -1.82
C LYS A 162 -21.17 17.59 -0.59
N ARG A 163 -20.44 17.95 0.46
CA ARG A 163 -21.01 18.50 1.70
C ARG A 163 -21.61 19.90 1.50
N ALA A 164 -20.94 20.75 0.74
CA ALA A 164 -21.41 22.09 0.43
C ALA A 164 -22.71 22.04 -0.38
N GLN A 165 -22.80 21.14 -1.36
CA GLN A 165 -24.01 20.91 -2.14
C GLN A 165 -25.19 20.50 -1.24
N ALA A 166 -25.01 19.48 -0.40
CA ALA A 166 -26.05 19.03 0.54
C ALA A 166 -26.53 20.17 1.47
N LYS A 167 -25.60 21.03 1.91
CA LYS A 167 -25.94 22.20 2.73
C LYS A 167 -26.74 23.25 1.96
N ILE A 168 -26.37 23.53 0.71
CA ILE A 168 -27.06 24.48 -0.18
C ILE A 168 -28.48 24.00 -0.54
N GLU A 169 -28.69 22.68 -0.64
CA GLU A 169 -30.00 22.07 -0.87
C GLU A 169 -30.89 22.14 0.40
N SER A 170 -30.31 21.93 1.58
CA SER A 170 -31.04 21.92 2.85
C SER A 170 -31.37 23.31 3.42
N SER A 171 -30.78 24.39 2.89
CA SER A 171 -30.86 25.73 3.48
C SER A 171 -31.12 26.80 2.42
N GLN A 172 -31.84 27.86 2.79
CA GLN A 172 -32.02 29.01 1.89
C GLN A 172 -30.73 29.83 1.84
N VAL A 173 -29.89 29.54 0.85
CA VAL A 173 -28.62 30.23 0.62
C VAL A 173 -28.84 31.41 -0.33
N ASN A 174 -28.14 32.52 -0.08
CA ASN A 174 -28.17 33.69 -0.96
C ASN A 174 -27.80 33.30 -2.41
N PRO A 175 -28.59 33.73 -3.43
CA PRO A 175 -28.41 33.34 -4.83
C PRO A 175 -26.99 33.57 -5.37
N ARG A 176 -26.31 34.64 -4.95
CA ARG A 176 -24.94 34.94 -5.38
C ARG A 176 -23.96 33.84 -4.97
N TRP A 177 -24.10 33.32 -3.75
CA TRP A 177 -23.24 32.24 -3.25
C TRP A 177 -23.51 30.92 -3.96
N ARG A 178 -24.78 30.66 -4.33
CA ARG A 178 -25.14 29.49 -5.13
C ARG A 178 -24.48 29.54 -6.51
N GLN A 179 -24.54 30.68 -7.20
CA GLN A 179 -23.91 30.86 -8.51
C GLN A 179 -22.38 30.71 -8.45
N LEU A 180 -21.73 31.30 -7.44
CA LEU A 180 -20.28 31.13 -7.23
C LEU A 180 -19.92 29.66 -7.01
N PHE A 181 -20.67 28.96 -6.15
CA PHE A 181 -20.48 27.54 -5.90
C PHE A 181 -20.62 26.69 -7.18
N GLU A 182 -21.67 26.92 -7.97
CA GLU A 182 -21.90 26.20 -9.23
C GLU A 182 -20.76 26.41 -10.22
N THR A 183 -20.22 27.64 -10.29
CA THR A 183 -19.08 27.99 -11.15
C THR A 183 -17.81 27.24 -10.72
N GLU A 184 -17.46 27.30 -9.44
CA GLU A 184 -16.30 26.59 -8.88
C GLU A 184 -16.44 25.07 -9.04
N TYR A 185 -17.65 24.54 -8.85
CA TYR A 185 -17.92 23.11 -9.01
C TYR A 185 -17.81 22.67 -10.48
N ALA A 186 -18.25 23.50 -11.43
CA ALA A 186 -18.06 23.25 -12.85
C ALA A 186 -16.57 23.21 -13.23
N GLN A 187 -15.79 24.18 -12.75
CA GLN A 187 -14.34 24.23 -12.98
C GLN A 187 -13.61 23.03 -12.36
N PHE A 188 -14.02 22.60 -11.17
CA PHE A 188 -13.50 21.40 -10.53
C PHE A 188 -13.77 20.15 -11.39
N LYS A 189 -15.01 19.96 -11.87
CA LYS A 189 -15.36 18.82 -12.74
C LYS A 189 -14.52 18.81 -14.01
N GLU A 190 -14.32 19.97 -14.63
CA GLU A 190 -13.48 20.10 -15.82
C GLU A 190 -12.03 19.69 -15.54
N THR A 191 -11.47 20.17 -14.42
CA THR A 191 -10.11 19.79 -13.99
C THR A 191 -9.99 18.27 -13.78
N VAL A 192 -11.01 17.63 -13.21
CA VAL A 192 -11.05 16.17 -13.00
C VAL A 192 -11.11 15.43 -14.34
N ASN A 193 -11.92 15.91 -15.29
CA ASN A 193 -12.03 15.31 -16.62
C ASN A 193 -10.70 15.38 -17.38
N GLN A 194 -10.05 16.55 -17.39
CA GLN A 194 -8.73 16.73 -18.00
C GLN A 194 -7.69 15.80 -17.37
N TRP A 195 -7.70 15.68 -16.04
CA TRP A 195 -6.82 14.74 -15.37
C TRP A 195 -7.09 13.28 -15.78
N GLN A 196 -8.36 12.87 -15.91
CA GLN A 196 -8.70 11.52 -16.39
C GLN A 196 -8.21 11.27 -17.81
N GLN A 197 -8.36 12.26 -18.71
CA GLN A 197 -7.82 12.20 -20.08
C GLN A 197 -6.30 12.01 -20.06
N LEU A 198 -5.57 12.81 -19.29
CA LEU A 198 -4.12 12.67 -19.14
C LEU A 198 -3.70 11.30 -18.57
N GLN A 199 -4.48 10.72 -17.66
CA GLN A 199 -4.22 9.35 -17.17
C GLN A 199 -4.42 8.31 -18.28
N MET A 200 -5.47 8.44 -19.08
CA MET A 200 -5.73 7.53 -20.21
C MET A 200 -4.63 7.62 -21.26
N GLU A 201 -4.21 8.84 -21.63
CA GLU A 201 -3.09 9.06 -22.54
C GLU A 201 -1.79 8.46 -22.01
N ARG A 202 -1.47 8.70 -20.73
CA ARG A 202 -0.29 8.13 -20.09
C ARG A 202 -0.30 6.60 -20.14
N MET A 203 -1.46 5.98 -19.88
CA MET A 203 -1.62 4.54 -19.94
C MET A 203 -1.43 4.01 -21.36
N GLN A 204 -2.00 4.68 -22.37
CA GLN A 204 -1.83 4.32 -23.78
C GLN A 204 -0.38 4.43 -24.23
N GLN A 205 0.31 5.52 -23.87
CA GLN A 205 1.74 5.69 -24.14
C GLN A 205 2.57 4.59 -23.46
N GLY A 206 2.24 4.22 -22.21
CA GLY A 206 2.87 3.12 -21.50
C GLY A 206 2.70 1.77 -22.23
N ARG A 207 1.49 1.48 -22.71
CA ARG A 207 1.21 0.28 -23.52
C ARG A 207 2.00 0.28 -24.82
N GLN A 208 2.07 1.42 -25.52
CA GLN A 208 2.82 1.53 -26.77
C GLN A 208 4.32 1.32 -26.54
N LYS A 209 4.88 1.91 -25.48
CA LYS A 209 6.29 1.70 -25.11
C LYS A 209 6.58 0.23 -24.82
N LEU A 210 5.69 -0.46 -24.12
CA LEU A 210 5.82 -1.89 -23.84
C LEU A 210 5.77 -2.72 -25.12
N ALA A 211 4.81 -2.46 -26.01
CA ALA A 211 4.70 -3.13 -27.30
C ALA A 211 5.98 -2.96 -28.13
N ASN A 212 6.46 -1.71 -28.26
CA ASN A 212 7.71 -1.42 -28.97
C ASN A 212 8.92 -2.13 -28.34
N ALA A 213 8.99 -2.25 -27.01
CA ALA A 213 10.07 -2.97 -26.32
C ALA A 213 10.02 -4.48 -26.58
N ILE A 214 8.83 -5.07 -26.65
CA ILE A 214 8.64 -6.47 -27.02
C ILE A 214 9.09 -6.71 -28.46
N ASP A 215 8.68 -5.84 -29.39
CA ASP A 215 9.06 -5.95 -30.80
C ASP A 215 10.59 -5.83 -30.99
N GLN A 216 11.23 -4.88 -30.30
CA GLN A 216 12.69 -4.75 -30.31
C GLN A 216 13.40 -5.98 -29.73
N SER A 217 12.87 -6.56 -28.66
CA SER A 217 13.40 -7.80 -28.08
C SER A 217 13.29 -8.97 -29.06
N ALA A 218 12.14 -9.11 -29.74
CA ALA A 218 11.92 -10.13 -30.76
C ALA A 218 12.86 -9.97 -31.96
N LEU A 219 13.08 -8.74 -32.43
CA LEU A 219 14.06 -8.44 -33.49
C LEU A 219 15.49 -8.82 -33.06
N THR A 220 15.87 -8.48 -31.82
CA THR A 220 17.19 -8.81 -31.27
C THR A 220 17.39 -10.33 -31.18
N ALA A 221 16.35 -11.08 -30.78
CA ALA A 221 16.40 -12.53 -30.72
C ALA A 221 16.60 -13.15 -32.11
N ARG A 222 15.83 -12.70 -33.12
CA ARG A 222 15.97 -13.16 -34.52
C ARG A 222 17.36 -12.86 -35.09
N TYR A 223 17.92 -11.68 -34.80
CA TYR A 223 19.27 -11.34 -35.24
C TYR A 223 20.33 -12.29 -34.65
N ARG A 224 20.22 -12.63 -33.36
CA ARG A 224 21.11 -13.61 -32.70
C ARG A 224 20.99 -15.00 -33.28
N GLU A 225 19.78 -15.40 -33.67
CA GLU A 225 19.52 -16.68 -34.33
C GLU A 225 20.23 -16.75 -35.69
N LEU A 226 20.06 -15.72 -36.54
CA LEU A 226 20.76 -15.61 -37.82
C LEU A 226 22.29 -15.65 -37.66
N GLU A 227 22.84 -14.98 -36.65
CA GLU A 227 24.28 -15.01 -36.38
C GLU A 227 24.75 -16.43 -36.01
N LYS A 228 23.97 -17.15 -35.19
CA LYS A 228 24.25 -18.54 -34.82
C LYS A 228 24.20 -19.45 -36.05
N ASP A 229 23.22 -19.28 -36.92
CA ASP A 229 23.07 -20.06 -38.15
C ASP A 229 24.22 -19.83 -39.12
N LEU A 230 24.64 -18.57 -39.31
CA LEU A 230 25.82 -18.23 -40.11
C LEU A 230 27.09 -18.88 -39.54
N ARG A 231 27.28 -18.87 -38.22
CA ARG A 231 28.42 -19.55 -37.57
C ARG A 231 28.40 -21.06 -37.82
N LEU A 232 27.23 -21.70 -37.74
CA LEU A 232 27.06 -23.13 -38.03
C LEU A 232 27.29 -23.44 -39.51
N GLN A 233 26.78 -22.60 -40.41
CA GLN A 233 27.01 -22.73 -41.84
C GLN A 233 28.49 -22.61 -42.19
N ARG A 234 29.21 -21.64 -41.61
CA ARG A 234 30.66 -21.49 -41.79
C ARG A 234 31.42 -22.76 -41.38
N LYS A 235 31.06 -23.37 -40.24
CA LYS A 235 31.64 -24.65 -39.80
C LYS A 235 31.36 -25.78 -40.79
N ARG A 236 30.12 -25.92 -41.27
CA ARG A 236 29.73 -26.92 -42.27
C ARG A 236 30.52 -26.78 -43.57
N VAL A 237 30.62 -25.55 -44.10
CA VAL A 237 31.39 -25.27 -45.32
C VAL A 237 32.87 -25.60 -45.11
N ALA A 238 33.48 -25.19 -43.99
CA ALA A 238 34.88 -25.52 -43.70
C ALA A 238 35.14 -27.03 -43.68
N MET A 239 34.25 -27.82 -43.05
CA MET A 239 34.35 -29.28 -43.05
C MET A 239 34.21 -29.89 -44.44
N LEU A 240 33.23 -29.44 -45.24
CA LEU A 240 33.06 -29.91 -46.62
C LEU A 240 34.28 -29.57 -47.48
N THR A 241 34.80 -28.34 -47.36
CA THR A 241 35.98 -27.90 -48.13
C THR A 241 37.20 -28.74 -47.81
N ALA A 242 37.40 -29.11 -46.53
CA ALA A 242 38.48 -30.01 -46.11
C ALA A 242 38.33 -31.45 -46.64
N GLN A 243 37.12 -31.90 -46.95
CA GLN A 243 36.85 -33.24 -47.50
C GLN A 243 36.96 -33.30 -49.03
N PHE A 244 36.68 -32.20 -49.74
CA PHE A 244 36.65 -32.17 -51.21
C PHE A 244 37.90 -31.55 -51.85
N ILE A 245 38.70 -30.78 -51.10
CA ILE A 245 39.88 -30.04 -51.62
C ILE A 245 41.20 -30.53 -50.97
N GLY A 246 41.15 -31.58 -50.14
CA GLY A 246 42.34 -32.29 -49.62
C GLY A 246 42.52 -33.63 -50.31
#